data_AF-A0A535B8E2-F1
#
_entry.id   AF-A0A535B8E2-F1
#
_cell.length_a   1.000
_cell.length_b   1.000
_cell.length_c   1.000
_cell.angle_alpha   90.00
_cell.angle_beta   90.00
_cell.angle_gamma   90.00
#
_symmetry.space_group_name_H-M   'P 1'
#
loop_
_entity.id
_entity.type
_entity.pdbx_description
1 polymer ?
#
loop_
_entity_poly.entity_id
_entity_poly.type
_entity_poly.pdbx_seq_one_letter_code
_entity_poly.pdbx_strand_id
1 'polypeptide(L)' 'MPGRSARGILDRLKAGVVLGAEGYVFELERRGYIKAGPYVPEVVLDFPDALRELHREFLRAGADVMVALT' A
#
# COMPACT_ATOMS: atom_id res chain seq x y z
N MET A 1 -8.84 -18.21 4.87
CA MET A 1 -7.55 -17.72 5.41
C MET A 1 -7.85 -17.05 6.73
N PRO A 2 -7.33 -17.52 7.88
CA PRO A 2 -7.55 -16.85 9.15
C PRO A 2 -7.00 -15.42 9.02
N GLY A 3 -7.83 -14.41 9.31
CA GLY A 3 -7.46 -13.00 9.21
C GLY A 3 -6.18 -12.75 10.00
N ARG A 4 -5.16 -12.22 9.32
CA ARG A 4 -3.82 -12.05 9.89
C ARG A 4 -3.85 -10.97 11.00
N SER A 5 -3.99 -11.46 12.24
CA SER A 5 -3.72 -10.83 13.54
C SER A 5 -4.59 -9.62 13.98
N ALA A 6 -5.48 -9.88 14.95
CA ALA A 6 -6.21 -8.93 15.80
C ALA A 6 -5.32 -8.00 16.69
N ARG A 7 -4.00 -8.04 16.55
CA ARG A 7 -3.04 -7.25 17.34
C ARG A 7 -2.81 -5.87 16.70
N GLY A 8 -2.85 -4.83 17.53
CA GLY A 8 -2.54 -3.46 17.13
C GLY A 8 -1.05 -3.23 16.82
N ILE A 9 -0.73 -2.06 16.28
CA ILE A 9 0.64 -1.72 15.84
C ILE A 9 1.66 -1.78 16.97
N LEU A 10 1.32 -1.31 18.17
CA LEU A 10 2.24 -1.32 19.32
C LEU A 10 2.64 -2.74 19.75
N ASP A 11 1.70 -3.68 19.71
CA ASP A 11 1.96 -5.08 20.04
C ASP A 11 2.85 -5.75 19.00
N ARG A 12 2.66 -5.40 17.72
CA ARG A 12 3.49 -5.90 16.62
C ARG A 12 4.93 -5.39 16.73
N LEU A 13 5.12 -4.11 17.02
CA LEU A 13 6.44 -3.50 17.22
C LEU A 13 7.19 -4.08 18.42
N LYS A 14 6.50 -4.39 19.53
CA LYS A 14 7.11 -5.10 20.67
C LYS A 14 7.55 -6.52 20.32
N ALA A 15 6.83 -7.17 19.41
CA ALA A 15 7.11 -8.55 19.01
C ALA A 15 8.22 -8.67 17.97
N GLY A 16 8.48 -7.63 17.17
CA GLY A 16 9.54 -7.66 16.15
C GLY A 16 9.37 -6.62 15.04
N VAL A 17 10.01 -6.88 13.91
CA VAL A 17 9.97 -6.02 12.72
C VAL A 17 8.57 -5.98 12.12
N VAL A 18 8.14 -4.80 11.67
CA VAL A 18 6.88 -4.56 10.95
C VAL A 18 7.21 -3.99 9.58
N LEU A 19 6.69 -4.61 8.53
CA LEU A 19 6.95 -4.20 7.14
C LEU A 19 5.87 -3.22 6.64
N GLY A 20 6.29 -2.04 6.18
CA GLY A 20 5.40 -1.05 5.56
C GLY A 20 5.35 -1.21 4.04
N ALA A 21 4.16 -1.07 3.46
CA ALA A 21 3.99 -0.91 2.01
C ALA A 21 4.24 0.55 1.61
N GLU A 22 5.19 0.77 0.71
CA GLU A 22 5.64 2.11 0.31
C GLU A 22 5.82 2.20 -1.21
N GLY A 23 6.06 3.40 -1.74
CA GLY A 23 6.42 3.59 -3.15
C GLY A 23 5.24 3.56 -4.13
N TYR A 24 4.00 3.69 -3.65
CA TYR A 24 2.78 3.72 -4.48
C TYR A 24 2.87 4.71 -5.63
N VAL A 25 3.31 5.95 -5.35
CA VAL A 25 3.35 7.02 -6.34
C VAL A 25 4.27 6.66 -7.51
N PHE A 26 5.46 6.15 -7.22
CA PHE A 26 6.43 5.77 -8.26
C PHE A 26 6.00 4.51 -9.00
N GLU A 27 5.42 3.53 -8.31
CA GLU A 27 4.98 2.31 -8.96
C GLU A 27 3.76 2.56 -9.87
N LEU A 28 2.82 3.40 -9.43
CA LEU A 28 1.68 3.80 -10.26
C LEU A 28 2.08 4.73 -11.41
N GLU A 29 3.13 5.54 -11.24
CA GLU A 29 3.74 6.31 -12.33
C GLU A 29 4.35 5.38 -13.39
N ARG A 30 5.17 4.40 -12.98
CA ARG A 30 5.73 3.39 -13.89
C ARG A 30 4.67 2.58 -14.64
N ARG A 31 3.51 2.36 -14.01
CA ARG A 31 2.36 1.68 -14.59
C ARG A 31 1.47 2.58 -15.46
N GLY A 32 1.75 3.88 -15.52
CA GLY A 32 1.04 4.84 -16.35
C GLY A 32 -0.26 5.40 -15.73
N TYR A 33 -0.49 5.20 -14.44
CA TYR A 33 -1.67 5.69 -13.72
C TYR A 33 -1.49 7.05 -13.03
N ILE A 34 -0.25 7.42 -12.71
CA ILE A 34 0.09 8.73 -12.14
C ILE A 34 1.03 9.46 -13.08
N LYS A 35 0.81 10.76 -13.24
CA LYS A 35 1.69 11.63 -14.02
C LYS A 35 2.81 12.19 -13.13
N ALA A 36 4.05 12.05 -13.58
CA ALA A 36 5.19 12.70 -12.96
C ALA A 36 5.02 14.23 -12.93
N GLY A 37 5.35 14.85 -11.79
CA GLY A 37 5.22 16.28 -11.56
C GLY A 37 4.35 16.57 -10.36
N PRO A 38 3.01 16.68 -10.53
CA PRO A 38 2.13 17.05 -9.44
C PRO A 38 1.93 15.92 -8.41
N TYR A 39 2.15 14.66 -8.79
CA TYR A 39 2.04 13.47 -7.92
C TYR A 39 0.74 13.44 -7.09
N VAL A 40 -0.34 13.95 -7.66
CA VAL A 40 -1.66 13.98 -7.03
C VAL A 40 -2.28 12.59 -7.17
N PRO A 41 -2.92 12.06 -6.13
CA PRO A 41 -3.47 10.71 -6.13
C PRO A 41 -4.87 10.62 -6.80
N GLU A 42 -5.04 11.28 -7.95
CA GLU A 42 -6.29 11.23 -8.74
C GLU A 42 -6.66 9.79 -9.16
N VAL A 43 -5.65 8.92 -9.28
CA VAL A 43 -5.78 7.47 -9.47
C VAL A 43 -6.74 6.80 -8.48
N VAL A 44 -6.89 7.33 -7.26
CA VAL A 44 -7.82 6.80 -6.25
C VAL A 44 -9.27 6.90 -6.73
N LEU A 45 -9.58 7.95 -7.51
CA LEU A 45 -10.90 8.21 -8.08
C LEU A 45 -11.04 7.60 -9.47
N ASP A 46 -10.05 7.78 -10.33
CA ASP A 46 -10.14 7.42 -11.75
C ASP A 46 -9.90 5.92 -12.00
N PHE A 47 -8.95 5.32 -11.27
CA PHE A 47 -8.54 3.92 -11.44
C PHE A 47 -8.38 3.20 -10.08
N PRO A 48 -9.45 3.13 -9.27
CA PRO A 48 -9.39 2.56 -7.92
C PRO A 48 -8.94 1.09 -7.90
N ASP A 49 -9.20 0.36 -8.99
CA ASP A 49 -8.78 -1.04 -9.13
C ASP A 49 -7.27 -1.18 -9.26
N ALA A 50 -6.58 -0.23 -9.92
CA ALA A 50 -5.13 -0.23 -10.05
C ALA A 50 -4.44 -0.05 -8.69
N LEU A 51 -4.94 0.89 -7.87
CA LEU A 51 -4.46 1.08 -6.50
C LEU A 51 -4.76 -0.16 -5.63
N ARG A 52 -5.95 -0.74 -5.75
CA ARG A 52 -6.34 -1.93 -4.98
C ARG A 52 -5.46 -3.13 -5.33
N GLU A 53 -5.14 -3.35 -6.59
CA GLU A 53 -4.23 -4.42 -6.97
C GLU A 53 -2.82 -4.18 -6.43
N LEU A 54 -2.30 -2.96 -6.51
CA LEU A 54 -0.99 -2.64 -5.93
C LEU A 54 -0.98 -2.86 -4.40
N HIS A 55 -2.06 -2.51 -3.70
CA HIS A 55 -2.22 -2.86 -2.28
C HIS A 55 -2.13 -4.38 -2.05
N ARG A 56 -2.80 -5.17 -2.89
CA ARG A 56 -2.77 -6.64 -2.78
C ARG A 56 -1.39 -7.21 -3.10
N GLU A 57 -0.65 -6.59 -4.01
CA GLU A 57 0.72 -6.98 -4.33
C GLU A 57 1.67 -6.75 -3.16
N PHE A 58 1.63 -5.57 -2.51
CA PHE A 58 2.42 -5.33 -1.30
C PHE A 58 2.05 -6.27 -0.15
N LEU A 59 0.75 -6.56 0.01
CA LEU A 59 0.31 -7.55 0.99
C LEU A 59 0.87 -8.95 0.69
N ARG A 60 0.90 -9.36 -0.58
CA ARG A 60 1.51 -10.63 -1.01
C ARG A 60 3.03 -10.64 -0.83
N ALA A 61 3.68 -9.49 -0.99
CA ALA A 61 5.12 -9.30 -0.72
C ALA A 61 5.47 -9.31 0.77
N GLY A 62 4.47 -9.31 1.67
CA GLY A 62 4.66 -9.45 3.10
C GLY A 62 4.49 -8.16 3.90
N ALA A 63 4.00 -7.08 3.30
CA ALA A 63 3.71 -5.86 4.05
C ALA A 63 2.67 -6.13 5.15
N ASP A 64 2.97 -5.64 6.35
CA ASP A 64 2.10 -5.67 7.53
C ASP A 64 1.18 -4.46 7.61
N VAL A 65 1.60 -3.33 7.01
CA VAL A 65 0.91 -2.05 7.01
C VAL A 65 0.70 -1.57 5.59
N MET A 66 -0.55 -1.28 5.27
CA MET A 66 -0.95 -0.63 4.02
C MET A 66 -1.04 0.87 4.27
N VAL A 67 -0.12 1.65 3.71
CA VAL A 67 -0.17 3.12 3.79
C VAL A 67 -1.23 3.62 2.82
N ALA A 68 -2.07 4.53 3.28
CA ALA A 68 -3.10 5.14 2.44
C ALA A 68 -2.44 6.08 1.42
N LEU A 69 -2.85 5.97 0.16
CA LEU A 69 -2.55 6.97 -0.86
C LEU A 69 -3.69 8.00 -0.84
N THR A 70 -3.42 9.19 -0.28
CA THR A 70 -4.42 10.22 0.05
C THR A 70 -4.11 11.57 -0.55
#